data_AF-A0AA95GIM5-F1
#
_entry.id   AF-A0AA95GIM5-F1
#
_cell.length_a   1.000
_cell.length_b   1.000
_cell.length_c   1.000
_cell.angle_alpha   90.00
_cell.angle_beta   90.00
_cell.angle_gamma   90.00
#
_symmetry.space_group_name_H-M   'P 1'
#
loop_
_entity.id
_entity.type
_entity.pdbx_description
1 polymer ?
#
loop_
_entity_poly.entity_id
_entity_poly.type
_entity_poly.pdbx_seq_one_letter_code
_entity_poly.pdbx_strand_id
1 'polypeptide(L)'
;MLRQHQRDLKRLQSFERKAQYKQKILPLYVPWVEEVLKGQSGVQDDVLMFVMLWRIDAGDYAGALDIAEYALKHRLNMPGQQSRTTGCAVAEEIADAASHRYAVKKPLPLAILQRTMDLTIAEDMPDKVRAQLYKWLGYSQRDNQQPQQALASLMRALALDKNVGVKSEIKQLAKSLPSQA
;
A
#
# COMPACT_ATOMS: atom_id res chain seq x y z
N MET A 1 -13.74 20.36 -9.83
CA MET A 1 -12.34 19.92 -10.06
C MET A 1 -12.22 18.41 -10.27
N LEU A 2 -12.54 17.58 -9.26
CA LEU A 2 -12.38 16.11 -9.31
C LEU A 2 -12.92 15.44 -10.60
N ARG A 3 -14.19 15.70 -10.97
CA ARG A 3 -14.82 15.08 -12.16
C ARG A 3 -14.08 15.37 -13.46
N GLN A 4 -13.49 16.57 -13.59
CA GLN A 4 -12.73 16.94 -14.78
C GLN A 4 -11.42 16.15 -14.86
N HIS A 5 -10.65 16.09 -13.76
CA HIS A 5 -9.43 15.29 -13.70
C HIS A 5 -9.69 13.79 -13.92
N GLN A 6 -10.80 13.26 -13.40
CA GLN A 6 -11.22 11.87 -13.68
C GLN A 6 -11.50 11.64 -15.17
N ARG A 7 -12.16 12.57 -15.86
CA ARG A 7 -12.38 12.49 -17.30
C ARG A 7 -11.08 12.53 -18.09
N ASP A 8 -10.16 13.40 -17.71
CA ASP A 8 -8.86 13.53 -18.39
C ASP A 8 -8.01 12.27 -18.19
N LEU A 9 -8.02 11.69 -16.98
CA LEU A 9 -7.39 10.41 -16.69
C LEU A 9 -7.95 9.25 -17.53
N LYS A 10 -9.27 9.24 -17.81
CA LYS A 10 -9.89 8.22 -18.66
C LYS A 10 -9.45 8.31 -20.13
N ARG A 11 -9.03 9.49 -20.60
CA ARG A 11 -8.55 9.69 -21.98
C ARG A 11 -7.11 9.20 -22.18
N LEU A 12 -6.34 9.09 -21.10
CA LEU A 12 -5.00 8.51 -21.15
C LEU A 12 -5.10 6.99 -21.14
N GLN A 13 -4.34 6.31 -22.00
CA GLN A 13 -4.26 4.84 -21.99
C GLN A 13 -3.08 4.34 -21.15
N SER A 14 -1.89 4.92 -21.35
CA SER A 14 -0.67 4.53 -20.64
C SER A 14 -0.77 4.79 -19.14
N PHE A 15 -0.44 3.77 -18.34
CA PHE A 15 -0.31 3.88 -16.89
C PHE A 15 0.76 4.89 -16.47
N GLU A 16 1.90 4.93 -17.16
CA GLU A 16 2.96 5.89 -16.89
C GLU A 16 2.49 7.33 -17.13
N ARG A 17 1.80 7.59 -18.26
CA ARG A 17 1.22 8.92 -18.53
C ARG A 17 0.16 9.31 -17.51
N LYS A 18 -0.66 8.35 -17.04
CA LYS A 18 -1.62 8.59 -15.95
C LYS A 18 -0.91 8.95 -14.64
N ALA A 19 0.15 8.24 -14.27
CA ALA A 19 0.95 8.54 -13.08
C ALA A 19 1.57 9.94 -13.15
N GLN A 20 2.18 10.31 -14.29
CA GLN A 20 2.71 11.65 -14.53
C GLN A 20 1.63 12.74 -14.46
N TYR A 21 0.43 12.47 -15.00
CA TYR A 21 -0.68 13.40 -14.88
C TYR A 21 -1.12 13.57 -13.42
N LYS A 22 -1.26 12.48 -12.66
CA LYS A 22 -1.58 12.52 -11.22
C LYS A 22 -0.56 13.36 -10.44
N GLN A 23 0.73 13.16 -10.67
CA GLN A 23 1.81 13.97 -10.06
C GLN A 23 1.63 15.47 -10.31
N LYS A 24 1.19 15.87 -11.52
CA LYS A 24 0.96 17.28 -11.86
C LYS A 24 -0.25 17.88 -11.13
N ILE A 25 -1.33 17.13 -10.95
CA ILE A 25 -2.57 17.65 -10.37
C ILE A 25 -2.66 17.51 -8.85
N LEU A 26 -1.93 16.56 -8.25
CA LEU A 26 -1.95 16.31 -6.80
C LEU A 26 -1.65 17.55 -5.94
N PRO A 27 -0.73 18.46 -6.31
CA PRO A 27 -0.50 19.70 -5.57
C PRO A 27 -1.77 20.57 -5.42
N LEU A 28 -2.70 20.52 -6.37
CA LEU A 28 -3.96 21.28 -6.31
C LEU A 28 -4.89 20.79 -5.19
N TYR A 29 -4.70 19.56 -4.70
CA TYR A 29 -5.51 18.96 -3.66
C TYR A 29 -4.90 19.09 -2.26
N VAL A 30 -3.65 19.55 -2.14
CA VAL A 30 -2.96 19.66 -0.84
C VAL A 30 -3.74 20.50 0.17
N PRO A 31 -4.26 21.70 -0.16
CA PRO A 31 -5.04 22.50 0.79
C PRO A 31 -6.27 21.76 1.33
N TRP A 32 -6.99 21.04 0.45
CA TRP A 32 -8.16 20.24 0.81
C TRP A 32 -7.79 19.08 1.75
N VAL A 33 -6.74 18.32 1.40
CA VAL A 33 -6.26 17.22 2.24
C VAL A 33 -5.88 17.72 3.62
N GLU A 34 -5.11 18.82 3.71
CA GLU A 34 -4.71 19.38 4.99
C GLU A 34 -5.89 19.83 5.85
N GLU A 35 -6.87 20.50 5.25
CA GLU A 35 -8.06 20.96 5.95
C GLU A 35 -8.87 19.78 6.52
N VAL A 36 -9.10 18.74 5.71
CA VAL A 36 -9.85 17.55 6.14
C VAL A 36 -9.10 16.81 7.26
N LEU A 37 -7.80 16.59 7.09
CA LEU A 37 -6.98 15.91 8.10
C LEU A 37 -6.85 16.71 9.40
N LYS A 38 -6.79 18.05 9.34
CA LYS A 38 -6.81 18.91 10.53
C LYS A 38 -8.18 18.94 11.20
N GLY A 39 -9.25 18.98 10.41
CA GLY A 39 -10.63 19.10 10.90
C GLY A 39 -11.16 17.86 11.62
N GLN A 40 -10.61 16.67 11.32
CA GLN A 40 -10.93 15.42 12.01
C GLN A 40 -12.43 15.06 12.06
N SER A 41 -13.23 15.51 11.07
CA SER A 41 -14.69 15.40 11.10
C SER A 41 -15.23 13.99 10.87
N GLY A 42 -14.45 13.13 10.22
CA GLY A 42 -14.84 11.76 9.86
C GLY A 42 -15.94 11.66 8.80
N VAL A 43 -16.30 12.77 8.15
CA VAL A 43 -17.31 12.78 7.09
C VAL A 43 -16.76 12.10 5.83
N GLN A 44 -17.61 11.31 5.16
CA GLN A 44 -17.27 10.69 3.88
C GLN A 44 -16.86 11.75 2.85
N ASP A 45 -15.68 11.56 2.27
CA ASP A 45 -15.09 12.50 1.33
C ASP A 45 -14.47 11.75 0.14
N ASP A 46 -15.22 11.67 -0.95
CA ASP A 46 -14.74 11.01 -2.17
C ASP A 46 -13.51 11.68 -2.78
N VAL A 47 -13.34 13.00 -2.62
CA VAL A 47 -12.15 13.71 -3.11
C VAL A 47 -10.92 13.21 -2.38
N LEU A 48 -10.99 13.16 -1.05
CA LEU A 48 -9.92 12.65 -0.20
C LEU A 48 -9.57 11.20 -0.58
N MET A 49 -10.59 10.35 -0.73
CA MET A 49 -10.41 8.94 -1.06
C MET A 49 -9.82 8.71 -2.46
N PHE A 50 -10.19 9.51 -3.46
CA PHE A 50 -9.53 9.47 -4.78
C PHE A 50 -8.09 9.96 -4.72
N VAL A 51 -7.81 11.02 -3.94
CA VAL A 51 -6.46 11.55 -3.76
C VAL A 51 -5.55 10.52 -3.09
N MET A 52 -6.04 9.76 -2.11
CA MET A 52 -5.30 8.64 -1.50
C MET A 52 -4.78 7.66 -2.56
N LEU A 53 -5.68 7.13 -3.40
CA LEU A 53 -5.32 6.20 -4.47
C LEU A 53 -4.36 6.84 -5.48
N TRP A 54 -4.64 8.08 -5.89
CA TRP A 54 -3.80 8.78 -6.86
C TRP A 54 -2.39 9.08 -6.34
N ARG A 55 -2.22 9.29 -5.04
CA ARG A 55 -0.90 9.43 -4.40
C ARG A 55 -0.12 8.12 -4.49
N ILE A 56 -0.75 6.96 -4.26
CA ILE A 56 -0.11 5.64 -4.46
C ILE A 56 0.34 5.47 -5.91
N ASP A 57 -0.56 5.72 -6.87
CA ASP A 57 -0.27 5.66 -8.31
C ASP A 57 0.88 6.59 -8.73
N ALA A 58 0.98 7.76 -8.10
CA ALA A 58 2.00 8.77 -8.36
C ALA A 58 3.33 8.47 -7.65
N GLY A 59 3.38 7.47 -6.76
CA GLY A 59 4.55 7.11 -5.97
C GLY A 59 4.74 7.92 -4.69
N ASP A 60 3.75 8.72 -4.28
CA ASP A 60 3.71 9.41 -2.99
C ASP A 60 3.04 8.53 -1.93
N TYR A 61 3.77 7.51 -1.48
CA TYR A 61 3.23 6.54 -0.53
C TYR A 61 3.06 7.11 0.87
N ALA A 62 3.92 8.04 1.31
CA ALA A 62 3.82 8.64 2.63
C ALA A 62 2.55 9.46 2.77
N GLY A 63 2.28 10.38 1.82
CA GLY A 63 1.06 11.18 1.83
C GLY A 63 -0.20 10.35 1.59
N ALA A 64 -0.11 9.24 0.86
CA ALA A 64 -1.22 8.29 0.76
C ALA A 64 -1.53 7.63 2.11
N LEU A 65 -0.51 7.22 2.86
CA LEU A 65 -0.70 6.57 4.16
C LEU A 65 -1.20 7.55 5.25
N ASP A 66 -0.88 8.83 5.15
CA ASP A 66 -1.48 9.87 6.02
C ASP A 66 -3.01 9.95 5.83
N ILE A 67 -3.46 9.86 4.58
CA ILE A 67 -4.89 9.81 4.27
C ILE A 67 -5.49 8.47 4.70
N ALA A 68 -4.78 7.36 4.47
CA ALA A 68 -5.24 6.02 4.85
C ALA A 68 -5.47 5.90 6.36
N GLU A 69 -4.57 6.43 7.18
CA GLU A 69 -4.69 6.45 8.64
C GLU A 69 -5.96 7.16 9.09
N TYR A 70 -6.24 8.34 8.53
CA TYR A 70 -7.49 9.06 8.77
C TYR A 70 -8.72 8.27 8.30
N ALA A 71 -8.65 7.73 7.08
CA ALA A 71 -9.76 6.99 6.48
C ALA A 71 -10.12 5.73 7.28
N LEU A 72 -9.13 5.00 7.79
CA LEU A 72 -9.33 3.82 8.63
C LEU A 72 -9.89 4.20 10.00
N LYS A 73 -9.31 5.22 10.65
CA LYS A 73 -9.80 5.73 11.95
C LYS A 73 -11.29 6.09 11.91
N HIS A 74 -11.73 6.72 10.83
CA HIS A 74 -13.11 7.19 10.66
C HIS A 74 -13.98 6.25 9.81
N ARG A 75 -13.47 5.07 9.43
CA ARG A 75 -14.19 4.06 8.64
C ARG A 75 -14.78 4.60 7.32
N LEU A 76 -14.02 5.45 6.64
CA LEU A 76 -14.42 5.97 5.33
C LEU A 76 -14.48 4.86 4.30
N ASN A 77 -15.41 4.97 3.36
CA ASN A 77 -15.59 4.00 2.28
C ASN A 77 -14.74 4.34 1.07
N MET A 78 -14.35 3.31 0.31
CA MET A 78 -13.63 3.48 -0.95
C MET A 78 -14.48 4.25 -1.97
N PRO A 79 -13.85 5.09 -2.81
CA PRO A 79 -14.58 5.96 -3.72
C PRO A 79 -15.06 5.20 -4.96
N GLY A 80 -16.14 5.67 -5.57
CA GLY A 80 -16.63 5.12 -6.84
C GLY A 80 -17.30 3.75 -6.74
N GLN A 81 -17.97 3.45 -5.62
CA GLN A 81 -18.73 2.22 -5.38
C GLN A 81 -17.88 0.94 -5.50
N GLN A 82 -16.61 1.00 -5.10
CA GLN A 82 -15.78 -0.19 -5.01
C GLN A 82 -16.28 -1.11 -3.89
N SER A 83 -16.22 -2.42 -4.13
CA SER A 83 -16.62 -3.44 -3.15
C SER A 83 -15.57 -3.68 -2.06
N ARG A 84 -14.31 -3.29 -2.30
CA ARG A 84 -13.20 -3.46 -1.35
C ARG A 84 -13.35 -2.50 -0.17
N THR A 85 -13.08 -2.97 1.04
CA THR A 85 -12.92 -2.12 2.22
C THR A 85 -11.67 -1.24 2.07
N THR A 86 -11.61 -0.11 2.80
CA THR A 86 -10.45 0.78 2.76
C THR A 86 -9.17 0.07 3.19
N GLY A 87 -9.20 -0.75 4.24
CA GLY A 87 -8.06 -1.55 4.68
C GLY A 87 -7.57 -2.53 3.61
N CYS A 88 -8.48 -3.24 2.96
CA CYS A 88 -8.16 -4.16 1.87
C CYS A 88 -7.53 -3.42 0.68
N ALA A 89 -8.09 -2.29 0.27
CA ALA A 89 -7.56 -1.51 -0.84
C ALA A 89 -6.16 -0.96 -0.53
N VAL A 90 -5.94 -0.38 0.65
CA VAL A 90 -4.62 0.15 1.03
C VAL A 90 -3.57 -0.96 1.06
N ALA A 91 -3.89 -2.13 1.63
CA ALA A 91 -2.97 -3.26 1.66
C ALA A 91 -2.64 -3.78 0.26
N GLU A 92 -3.64 -3.94 -0.61
CA GLU A 92 -3.49 -4.43 -1.98
C GLU A 92 -2.68 -3.47 -2.84
N GLU A 93 -3.04 -2.18 -2.88
CA GLU A 93 -2.39 -1.19 -3.74
C GLU A 93 -0.92 -0.96 -3.34
N ILE A 94 -0.59 -1.01 -2.04
CA ILE A 94 0.80 -0.93 -1.58
C ILE A 94 1.58 -2.21 -1.89
N ALA A 95 0.98 -3.40 -1.73
CA ALA A 95 1.63 -4.65 -2.08
C ALA A 95 1.92 -4.73 -3.59
N ASP A 96 0.99 -4.28 -4.44
CA ASP A 96 1.17 -4.19 -5.89
C ASP A 96 2.26 -3.18 -6.26
N ALA A 97 2.25 -1.99 -5.62
CA ALA A 97 3.32 -1.02 -5.79
C ALA A 97 4.68 -1.60 -5.38
N ALA A 98 4.75 -2.33 -4.27
CA ALA A 98 5.97 -2.99 -3.81
C ALA A 98 6.50 -3.98 -4.84
N SER A 99 5.61 -4.83 -5.38
CA SER A 99 5.92 -5.79 -6.43
C SER A 99 6.53 -5.13 -7.67
N HIS A 100 5.82 -4.15 -8.23
CA HIS A 100 6.26 -3.43 -9.42
C HIS A 100 7.61 -2.73 -9.19
N ARG A 101 7.75 -2.03 -8.07
CA ARG A 101 8.98 -1.31 -7.72
C ARG A 101 10.17 -2.22 -7.48
N TYR A 102 9.93 -3.37 -6.87
CA TYR A 102 10.95 -4.39 -6.67
C TYR A 102 11.44 -4.96 -8.02
N ALA A 103 10.52 -5.23 -8.96
CA ALA A 103 10.87 -5.70 -10.30
C ALA A 103 11.80 -4.74 -11.08
N VAL A 104 11.65 -3.43 -10.88
CA VAL A 104 12.51 -2.41 -11.49
C VAL A 104 13.71 -2.00 -10.63
N LYS A 105 14.07 -2.82 -9.61
CA LYS A 105 15.20 -2.61 -8.70
C LYS A 105 15.18 -1.25 -7.96
N LYS A 106 13.99 -0.73 -7.69
CA LYS A 106 13.78 0.50 -6.90
C LYS A 106 12.75 0.24 -5.79
N PRO A 107 13.02 -0.73 -4.88
CA PRO A 107 12.04 -1.22 -3.91
C PRO A 107 11.46 -0.09 -3.04
N LEU A 108 10.26 -0.31 -2.51
CA LEU A 108 9.70 0.60 -1.52
C LEU A 108 10.57 0.63 -0.26
N PRO A 109 10.69 1.79 0.40
CA PRO A 109 11.32 1.87 1.71
C PRO A 109 10.60 0.95 2.71
N LEU A 110 11.36 0.26 3.55
CA LEU A 110 10.83 -0.65 4.58
C LEU A 110 9.78 0.04 5.46
N ALA A 111 10.01 1.31 5.82
CA ALA A 111 9.09 2.10 6.63
C ALA A 111 7.67 2.23 6.03
N ILE A 112 7.54 2.26 4.69
CA ILE A 112 6.24 2.31 4.03
C ILE A 112 5.49 0.99 4.25
N LEU A 113 6.16 -0.15 4.03
CA LEU A 113 5.54 -1.47 4.19
C LEU A 113 5.19 -1.77 5.65
N GLN A 114 6.06 -1.37 6.58
CA GLN A 114 5.79 -1.51 8.02
C GLN A 114 4.58 -0.67 8.43
N ARG A 115 4.53 0.61 8.05
CA ARG A 115 3.40 1.48 8.33
C ARG A 115 2.09 0.95 7.72
N THR A 116 2.12 0.45 6.48
CA THR A 116 0.95 -0.19 5.87
C THR A 116 0.49 -1.41 6.65
N MET A 117 1.41 -2.24 7.13
CA MET A 117 1.06 -3.39 7.96
C MET A 117 0.41 -2.94 9.26
N ASP A 118 1.03 -1.99 9.98
CA ASP A 118 0.55 -1.50 11.28
C ASP A 118 -0.85 -0.87 11.15
N LEU A 119 -1.07 -0.06 10.11
CA LEU A 119 -2.38 0.57 9.85
C LEU A 119 -3.47 -0.45 9.53
N THR A 120 -3.12 -1.54 8.85
CA THR A 120 -4.12 -2.49 8.35
C THR A 120 -4.21 -3.77 9.17
N ILE A 121 -3.41 -3.97 10.22
CA ILE A 121 -3.28 -5.28 10.89
C ILE A 121 -4.61 -5.82 11.44
N ALA A 122 -5.49 -4.93 11.90
CA ALA A 122 -6.81 -5.25 12.45
C ALA A 122 -7.93 -5.28 11.39
N GLU A 123 -7.62 -4.93 10.14
CA GLU A 123 -8.59 -4.87 9.05
C GLU A 123 -8.82 -6.25 8.42
N ASP A 124 -10.09 -6.54 8.13
CA ASP A 124 -10.48 -7.73 7.38
C ASP A 124 -10.18 -7.59 5.89
N MET A 125 -9.63 -8.64 5.29
CA MET A 125 -9.31 -8.71 3.87
C MET A 125 -9.07 -10.18 3.45
N PRO A 126 -9.20 -10.51 2.16
CA PRO A 126 -8.85 -11.84 1.68
C PRO A 126 -7.40 -12.23 2.04
N ASP A 127 -7.19 -13.47 2.48
CA ASP A 127 -5.88 -13.97 2.89
C ASP A 127 -4.79 -13.74 1.84
N LYS A 128 -5.14 -13.81 0.55
CA LYS A 128 -4.23 -13.53 -0.56
C LYS A 128 -3.67 -12.10 -0.53
N VAL A 129 -4.50 -11.11 -0.22
CA VAL A 129 -4.07 -9.70 -0.10
C VAL A 129 -3.11 -9.55 1.07
N ARG A 130 -3.50 -10.09 2.24
CA ARG A 130 -2.64 -10.07 3.44
C ARG A 130 -1.31 -10.79 3.20
N ALA A 131 -1.33 -11.93 2.52
CA ALA A 131 -0.15 -12.72 2.19
C ALA A 131 0.81 -11.94 1.28
N GLN A 132 0.32 -11.22 0.27
CA GLN A 132 1.16 -10.38 -0.60
C GLN A 132 1.83 -9.25 0.18
N LEU A 133 1.11 -8.58 1.08
CA LEU A 133 1.70 -7.53 1.91
C LEU A 133 2.83 -8.09 2.81
N TYR A 134 2.59 -9.23 3.48
CA TYR A 134 3.63 -9.92 4.26
C TYR A 134 4.83 -10.36 3.42
N LYS A 135 4.59 -10.84 2.19
CA LYS A 135 5.66 -11.22 1.26
C LYS A 135 6.60 -10.05 0.98
N TRP A 136 6.04 -8.90 0.59
CA TRP A 136 6.84 -7.73 0.25
C TRP A 136 7.49 -7.08 1.47
N LEU A 137 6.82 -7.09 2.63
CA LEU A 137 7.43 -6.73 3.90
C LEU A 137 8.65 -7.62 4.20
N GLY A 138 8.51 -8.94 4.07
CA GLY A 138 9.59 -9.90 4.31
C GLY A 138 10.79 -9.70 3.38
N TYR A 139 10.57 -9.45 2.09
CA TYR A 139 11.66 -9.11 1.16
C TYR A 139 12.34 -7.79 1.52
N SER A 140 11.56 -6.76 1.88
CA SER A 140 12.13 -5.48 2.30
C SER A 140 12.95 -5.63 3.59
N GLN A 141 12.46 -6.38 4.59
CA GLN A 141 13.19 -6.68 5.83
C GLN A 141 14.51 -7.42 5.55
N ARG A 142 14.50 -8.42 4.66
CA ARG A 142 15.72 -9.12 4.26
C ARG A 142 16.74 -8.15 3.68
N ASP A 143 16.31 -7.31 2.74
CA ASP A 143 17.19 -6.37 2.03
C ASP A 143 17.71 -5.27 2.97
N ASN A 144 17.02 -5.02 4.08
CA ASN A 144 17.40 -4.08 5.14
C ASN A 144 18.09 -4.78 6.33
N GLN A 145 18.70 -5.96 6.12
CA GLN A 145 19.50 -6.68 7.12
C GLN A 145 18.72 -7.09 8.39
N GLN A 146 17.43 -7.40 8.25
CA GLN A 146 16.56 -7.90 9.34
C GLN A 146 16.09 -9.34 9.06
N PRO A 147 17.01 -10.33 8.98
CA PRO A 147 16.69 -11.68 8.50
C PRO A 147 15.72 -12.45 9.40
N GLN A 148 15.72 -12.25 10.72
CA GLN A 148 14.76 -12.89 11.63
C GLN A 148 13.33 -12.39 11.39
N GLN A 149 13.16 -11.08 11.24
CA GLN A 149 11.85 -10.49 10.96
C GLN A 149 11.38 -10.89 9.56
N ALA A 150 12.29 -10.87 8.58
CA ALA A 150 12.02 -11.33 7.22
C ALA A 150 11.48 -12.76 7.20
N LEU A 151 12.14 -13.68 7.92
CA LEU A 151 11.70 -15.07 8.02
C LEU A 151 10.28 -15.17 8.61
N ALA A 152 10.01 -14.46 9.71
CA ALA A 152 8.69 -14.46 10.34
C ALA A 152 7.59 -13.94 9.39
N SER A 153 7.84 -12.82 8.70
CA SER A 153 6.92 -12.24 7.72
C SER A 153 6.66 -13.18 6.55
N LEU A 154 7.70 -13.78 5.96
CA LEU A 154 7.56 -14.71 4.84
C LEU A 154 6.85 -16.00 5.26
N MET A 155 7.13 -16.52 6.46
CA MET A 155 6.40 -17.68 7.00
C MET A 155 4.91 -17.35 7.19
N ARG A 156 4.58 -16.15 7.69
CA ARG A 156 3.18 -15.72 7.81
C ARG A 156 2.51 -15.59 6.44
N ALA A 157 3.21 -15.05 5.43
CA ALA A 157 2.72 -15.00 4.06
C ALA A 157 2.38 -16.41 3.53
N LEU A 158 3.29 -17.37 3.73
CA LEU A 158 3.09 -18.75 3.28
C LEU A 158 1.95 -19.47 4.00
N ALA A 159 1.75 -19.16 5.30
CA ALA A 159 0.65 -19.72 6.09
C ALA A 159 -0.72 -19.26 5.59
N LEU A 160 -0.82 -18.03 5.12
CA LEU A 160 -2.04 -17.44 4.55
C LEU A 160 -2.28 -17.88 3.10
N ASP A 161 -1.23 -17.93 2.29
CA ASP A 161 -1.32 -18.40 0.89
C ASP A 161 -0.13 -19.30 0.51
N LYS A 162 -0.42 -20.58 0.33
CA LYS A 162 0.57 -21.61 -0.06
C LYS A 162 1.21 -21.33 -1.43
N ASN A 163 0.57 -20.51 -2.27
CA ASN A 163 0.99 -20.16 -3.62
C ASN A 163 1.66 -18.77 -3.71
N VAL A 164 1.90 -18.09 -2.58
CA VAL A 164 2.48 -16.74 -2.55
C VAL A 164 3.92 -16.66 -3.10
N GLY A 165 4.60 -17.81 -3.20
CA GLY A 165 5.89 -17.93 -3.92
C GLY A 165 7.11 -17.51 -3.12
N VAL A 166 7.18 -17.83 -1.83
CA VAL A 166 8.29 -17.43 -0.91
C VAL A 166 9.06 -18.62 -0.32
N LYS A 167 8.74 -19.85 -0.74
CA LYS A 167 9.30 -21.08 -0.14
C LYS A 167 10.82 -21.17 -0.26
N SER A 168 11.36 -20.77 -1.41
CA SER A 168 12.81 -20.74 -1.67
C SER A 168 13.53 -19.79 -0.72
N GLU A 169 13.00 -18.59 -0.55
CA GLU A 169 13.59 -17.53 0.25
C GLU A 169 13.51 -17.85 1.74
N ILE A 170 12.40 -18.43 2.22
CA ILE A 170 12.30 -18.99 3.58
C ILE A 170 13.41 -20.01 3.82
N LYS A 171 13.59 -20.97 2.90
CA LYS A 171 14.62 -22.02 3.02
C LYS A 171 16.03 -21.42 3.08
N GLN A 172 16.31 -20.40 2.27
CA GLN A 172 17.60 -19.71 2.26
C GLN A 172 17.85 -18.95 3.57
N LEU A 173 16.87 -18.18 4.04
CA LEU A 173 16.96 -17.42 5.29
C LEU A 173 17.10 -18.31 6.52
N ALA A 174 16.33 -19.39 6.60
CA ALA A 174 16.40 -20.34 7.69
C ALA A 174 17.77 -21.03 7.78
N LYS A 175 18.46 -21.23 6.65
CA LYS A 175 19.82 -21.79 6.62
C LYS A 175 20.88 -20.78 7.07
N SER A 176 20.70 -19.50 6.75
CA SER A 176 21.67 -18.45 7.07
C SER A 176 21.57 -17.96 8.51
N LEU A 177 20.41 -18.14 9.14
CA LEU A 177 20.23 -17.83 10.56
C LEU A 177 20.84 -18.97 11.40
N PRO A 178 21.71 -18.67 12.37
CA PRO A 178 22.17 -19.68 13.31
C PRO A 178 20.96 -20.26 14.04
N SER A 179 20.93 -21.58 14.21
CA SER A 179 19.95 -22.25 15.07
C SER A 179 19.93 -21.52 16.40
N GLN A 180 18.76 -21.02 16.81
CA GLN A 180 18.56 -20.54 18.17
C GLN A 180 18.80 -21.75 19.08
N ALA A 181 19.96 -21.78 19.73
CA ALA A 181 20.30 -22.72 20.79
C ALA A 181 19.66 -22.24 22.10
#